data_AF-A0A8T4EB28-F1
#
_entry.id   AF-A0A8T4EB28-F1
#
_cell.length_a   1.000
_cell.length_b   1.000
_cell.length_c   1.000
_cell.angle_alpha   90.00
_cell.angle_beta   90.00
_cell.angle_gamma   90.00
#
_symmetry.space_group_name_H-M   'P 1'
#
loop_
_entity.id
_entity.type
_entity.pdbx_description
1 polymer ?
#
loop_
_entity_poly.entity_id
_entity_poly.type
_entity_poly.pdbx_seq_one_letter_code
_entity_poly.pdbx_strand_id
1 'polypeptide(L)'
;MLKLGEYHEIDARDIAKYLRDAGMKVDIKTFTDCWPDSLYYLESRMSELKDKIDDYELKDYEQYIAALRSVLAKGATSENLGEMFEIELNPEVEEKRQRIRDIAEDNLPIEGDLTDEERRMKKLNEFSALMMDLTKTSDGKAFVRRLLDRNRIEIGGDVDDRLNDPIVQILIDPDDADETWTIKTTKVFTYTPQAVVYIDEFSAIQVDELDEEFKELYDEEFLKINYMA
;
A
#
# COMPACT_ATOMS: atom_id res chain seq x y z
N MET A 1 -9.43 34.28 16.36
CA MET A 1 -8.53 33.19 15.91
C MET A 1 -9.29 32.37 14.90
N LEU A 2 -8.90 32.46 13.64
CA LEU A 2 -9.53 31.80 12.51
C LEU A 2 -8.78 30.51 12.17
N LYS A 3 -9.54 29.48 11.82
CA LYS A 3 -8.99 28.23 11.31
C LYS A 3 -8.51 28.46 9.88
N LEU A 4 -7.23 28.21 9.64
CA LEU A 4 -6.63 28.27 8.31
C LEU A 4 -6.84 26.95 7.56
N GLY A 5 -6.61 25.82 8.26
CA GLY A 5 -6.83 24.48 7.72
C GLY A 5 -6.47 23.35 8.70
N GLU A 6 -6.67 22.12 8.24
CA GLU A 6 -6.23 20.89 8.92
C GLU A 6 -5.20 20.20 8.05
N TYR A 7 -4.11 19.76 8.65
CA TYR A 7 -2.97 19.20 7.93
C TYR A 7 -2.34 18.07 8.73
N HIS A 8 -1.51 17.27 8.07
CA HIS A 8 -0.58 16.42 8.78
C HIS A 8 0.30 17.27 9.71
N GLU A 9 0.69 16.69 10.84
CA GLU A 9 1.41 17.43 11.89
C GLU A 9 2.71 18.09 11.38
N ILE A 10 3.38 17.47 10.40
CA ILE A 10 4.60 18.00 9.79
C ILE A 10 4.27 19.26 8.97
N ASP A 11 3.31 19.15 8.04
CA ASP A 11 2.91 20.27 7.17
C ASP A 11 2.36 21.45 7.98
N ALA A 12 1.56 21.18 9.02
CA ALA A 12 1.05 22.22 9.92
C ALA A 12 2.18 22.99 10.63
N ARG A 13 3.29 22.32 10.97
CA ARG A 13 4.46 22.97 11.58
C ARG A 13 5.19 23.84 10.58
N ASP A 14 5.32 23.38 9.34
CA ASP A 14 6.00 24.12 8.28
C ASP A 14 5.21 25.39 7.92
N ILE A 15 3.89 25.26 7.70
CA ILE A 15 2.98 26.41 7.51
C ILE A 15 3.11 27.39 8.68
N ALA A 16 3.00 26.91 9.91
CA ALA A 16 3.07 27.78 11.09
C ALA A 16 4.42 28.49 11.24
N LYS A 17 5.51 27.91 10.71
CA LYS A 17 6.83 28.54 10.71
C LYS A 17 6.83 29.75 9.78
N TYR A 18 6.43 29.57 8.51
CA TYR A 18 6.32 30.68 7.54
C TYR A 18 5.48 31.84 8.10
N LEU A 19 4.31 31.52 8.63
CA LEU A 19 3.39 32.51 9.19
C LEU A 19 4.00 33.26 10.39
N ARG A 20 4.72 32.57 11.28
CA ARG A 20 5.39 33.21 12.43
C ARG A 20 6.58 34.06 12.00
N ASP A 21 7.32 33.60 11.00
CA ASP A 21 8.47 34.34 10.45
C ASP A 21 8.01 35.66 9.79
N ALA A 22 6.83 35.67 9.17
CA ALA A 22 6.13 36.88 8.71
C ALA A 22 5.50 37.72 9.85
N GLY A 23 5.67 37.33 11.11
CA GLY A 23 5.17 38.07 12.27
C GLY A 23 3.71 37.81 12.64
N MET A 24 3.06 36.81 12.05
CA MET A 24 1.70 36.43 12.40
C MET A 24 1.64 35.65 13.72
N LYS A 25 0.53 35.80 14.44
CA LYS A 25 0.27 35.01 15.65
C LYS A 25 -0.47 33.73 15.27
N VAL A 26 0.20 32.60 15.50
CA VAL A 26 -0.27 31.28 15.07
C VAL A 26 -0.40 30.33 16.26
N ASP A 27 -1.57 29.73 16.41
CA ASP A 27 -1.86 28.64 17.33
C ASP A 27 -2.00 27.31 16.56
N ILE A 28 -1.48 26.22 17.13
CA ILE A 28 -1.56 24.88 16.52
C ILE A 28 -2.22 23.96 17.53
N LYS A 29 -3.31 23.31 17.12
CA LYS A 29 -3.98 22.29 17.94
C LYS A 29 -3.83 20.93 17.30
N THR A 30 -3.11 20.03 17.98
CA THR A 30 -2.92 18.66 17.52
C THR A 30 -4.11 17.78 17.91
N PHE A 31 -4.43 16.83 17.04
CA PHE A 31 -5.39 15.77 17.29
C PHE A 31 -4.97 14.50 16.54
N THR A 32 -5.62 13.39 16.83
CA THR A 32 -5.40 12.14 16.10
C THR A 32 -6.65 11.84 15.31
N ASP A 33 -6.50 11.78 13.99
CA ASP A 33 -7.55 11.25 13.14
C ASP A 33 -7.45 9.71 13.12
N CYS A 34 -8.60 9.06 13.03
CA CYS A 34 -8.72 7.62 13.06
C CYS A 34 -9.62 7.16 11.92
N TRP A 35 -9.05 6.44 10.97
CA TRP A 35 -9.77 5.82 9.87
C TRP A 35 -9.86 4.31 10.09
N PRO A 36 -11.07 3.76 10.31
CA PRO A 36 -11.28 2.32 10.42
C PRO A 36 -11.55 1.70 9.04
N ASP A 37 -10.70 0.75 8.65
CA ASP A 37 -10.93 -0.11 7.49
C ASP A 37 -11.36 -1.51 7.94
N SER A 38 -12.31 -2.10 7.22
CA SER A 38 -12.79 -3.46 7.49
C SER A 38 -12.43 -4.38 6.34
N LEU A 39 -11.72 -5.46 6.65
CA LEU A 39 -11.35 -6.52 5.72
C LEU A 39 -12.15 -7.77 6.05
N TYR A 40 -12.76 -8.39 5.04
CA TYR A 40 -13.63 -9.55 5.18
C TYR A 40 -12.96 -10.76 4.57
N TYR A 41 -12.95 -11.86 5.31
CA TYR A 41 -12.26 -13.08 4.91
C TYR A 41 -13.18 -14.29 5.00
N LEU A 42 -13.17 -15.12 3.96
CA LEU A 42 -13.53 -16.53 4.08
C LEU A 42 -12.37 -17.26 4.77
N GLU A 43 -12.65 -17.93 5.88
CA GLU A 43 -11.67 -18.73 6.61
C GLU A 43 -12.14 -20.18 6.71
N SER A 44 -11.48 -21.08 5.99
CA SER A 44 -11.69 -22.52 6.16
C SER A 44 -10.50 -23.33 5.64
N ARG A 45 -10.64 -24.67 5.69
CA ARG A 45 -9.74 -25.61 5.01
C ARG A 45 -9.78 -25.37 3.50
N MET A 46 -8.62 -25.47 2.85
CA MET A 46 -8.49 -25.29 1.40
C MET A 46 -9.45 -26.19 0.60
N SER A 47 -9.65 -27.43 1.05
CA SER A 47 -10.59 -28.38 0.45
C SER A 47 -12.06 -27.93 0.51
N GLU A 48 -12.44 -27.16 1.52
CA GLU A 48 -13.82 -26.67 1.74
C GLU A 48 -14.12 -25.36 1.01
N LEU A 49 -13.10 -24.69 0.48
CA LEU A 49 -13.24 -23.42 -0.23
C LEU A 49 -13.35 -23.60 -1.75
N LYS A 50 -13.10 -24.80 -2.28
CA LYS A 50 -13.10 -25.09 -3.73
C LYS A 50 -14.40 -24.72 -4.42
N ASP A 51 -15.53 -24.89 -3.72
CA ASP A 51 -16.86 -24.59 -4.26
C ASP A 51 -17.30 -23.13 -3.98
N LYS A 52 -16.46 -22.32 -3.35
CA LYS A 52 -16.79 -20.95 -2.87
C LYS A 52 -15.99 -19.84 -3.55
N ILE A 53 -14.90 -20.19 -4.23
CA ILE A 53 -14.03 -19.25 -4.93
C ILE A 53 -13.89 -19.68 -6.39
N ASP A 54 -13.47 -18.77 -7.26
CA ASP A 54 -13.30 -19.12 -8.66
C ASP A 54 -12.08 -20.02 -8.90
N ASP A 55 -12.13 -20.78 -10.00
CA ASP A 55 -11.08 -21.73 -10.37
C ASP A 55 -9.71 -21.07 -10.62
N TYR A 56 -9.68 -19.79 -11.03
CA TYR A 56 -8.43 -19.07 -11.26
C TYR A 56 -7.77 -18.67 -9.95
N GLU A 57 -8.53 -18.12 -9.01
CA GLU A 57 -8.09 -17.82 -7.64
C GLU A 57 -7.64 -19.09 -6.92
N LEU A 58 -8.43 -20.17 -6.99
CA LEU A 58 -8.08 -21.45 -6.39
C LEU A 58 -6.71 -21.93 -6.87
N LYS A 59 -6.46 -21.82 -8.19
CA LYS A 59 -5.19 -22.21 -8.80
C LYS A 59 -4.03 -21.36 -8.32
N ASP A 60 -4.21 -20.05 -8.19
CA ASP A 60 -3.17 -19.13 -7.67
C ASP A 60 -2.79 -19.53 -6.23
N TYR A 61 -3.78 -19.80 -5.36
CA TYR A 61 -3.53 -20.27 -3.99
C TYR A 61 -2.87 -21.65 -3.93
N GLU A 62 -3.29 -22.61 -4.75
CA GLU A 62 -2.65 -23.92 -4.84
C GLU A 62 -1.18 -23.78 -5.29
N GLN A 63 -0.89 -22.87 -6.22
CA GLN A 63 0.47 -22.56 -6.65
C GLN A 63 1.30 -21.95 -5.51
N TYR A 64 0.74 -21.04 -4.71
CA TYR A 64 1.43 -20.47 -3.55
C TYR A 64 1.74 -21.53 -2.49
N ILE A 65 0.79 -22.43 -2.20
CA ILE A 65 1.01 -23.54 -1.25
C ILE A 65 2.09 -24.48 -1.77
N ALA A 66 2.08 -24.80 -3.07
CA ALA A 66 3.09 -25.65 -3.69
C ALA A 66 4.49 -25.02 -3.63
N ALA A 67 4.62 -23.73 -3.95
CA ALA A 67 5.88 -23.00 -3.83
C ALA A 67 6.38 -22.97 -2.38
N LEU A 68 5.49 -22.73 -1.41
CA LEU A 68 5.81 -22.79 0.02
C LEU A 68 6.35 -24.18 0.43
N ARG A 69 5.66 -25.27 0.04
CA ARG A 69 6.12 -26.63 0.33
C ARG A 69 7.51 -26.88 -0.26
N SER A 70 7.75 -26.44 -1.49
CA SER A 70 9.05 -26.59 -2.18
C SER A 70 10.17 -25.89 -1.42
N VAL A 71 9.99 -24.62 -1.04
CA VAL A 71 11.05 -23.86 -0.34
C VAL A 71 11.30 -24.37 1.08
N LEU A 72 10.27 -24.83 1.78
CA LEU A 72 10.44 -25.47 3.10
C LEU A 72 11.20 -26.79 2.98
N ALA A 73 10.89 -27.61 1.97
CA ALA A 73 11.63 -28.85 1.69
C ALA A 73 13.10 -28.59 1.31
N LYS A 74 13.40 -27.44 0.70
CA LYS A 74 14.77 -26.97 0.42
C LYS A 74 15.50 -26.41 1.64
N GLY A 75 14.85 -26.36 2.81
CA GLY A 75 15.44 -25.90 4.06
C GLY A 75 15.43 -24.38 4.22
N ALA A 76 14.42 -23.69 3.70
CA ALA A 76 14.24 -22.25 3.94
C ALA A 76 14.24 -21.93 5.44
N THR A 77 14.95 -20.86 5.81
CA THR A 77 14.98 -20.25 7.14
C THR A 77 14.03 -19.06 7.19
N SER A 78 13.74 -18.55 8.39
CA SER A 78 12.92 -17.34 8.54
C SER A 78 13.50 -16.12 7.81
N GLU A 79 14.82 -16.08 7.63
CA GLU A 79 15.53 -14.96 7.01
C GLU A 79 15.46 -15.01 5.47
N ASN A 80 15.53 -16.20 4.86
CA ASN A 80 15.59 -16.35 3.40
C ASN A 80 14.28 -16.86 2.77
N LEU A 81 13.28 -17.24 3.56
CA LEU A 81 11.98 -17.75 3.06
C LEU A 81 11.38 -16.81 2.03
N GLY A 82 11.39 -15.51 2.31
CA GLY A 82 10.81 -14.49 1.44
C GLY A 82 11.44 -14.50 0.04
N GLU A 83 12.76 -14.51 -0.05
CA GLU A 83 13.49 -14.52 -1.33
C GLU A 83 13.35 -15.86 -2.05
N MET A 84 13.54 -16.97 -1.33
CA MET A 84 13.37 -18.31 -1.89
C MET A 84 11.97 -18.50 -2.46
N PHE A 85 10.94 -18.00 -1.78
CA PHE A 85 9.56 -18.09 -2.23
C PHE A 85 9.30 -17.27 -3.50
N GLU A 86 9.83 -16.06 -3.62
CA GLU A 86 9.68 -15.28 -4.86
C GLU A 86 10.31 -15.97 -6.05
N ILE A 87 11.53 -16.48 -5.87
CA ILE A 87 12.26 -17.17 -6.93
C ILE A 87 11.53 -18.46 -7.34
N GLU A 88 10.99 -19.21 -6.37
CA GLU A 88 10.22 -20.42 -6.65
C GLU A 88 8.92 -20.11 -7.41
N LEU A 89 8.23 -19.02 -7.04
CA LEU A 89 6.95 -18.63 -7.64
C LEU A 89 7.13 -17.98 -9.02
N ASN A 90 8.18 -17.17 -9.17
CA ASN A 90 8.49 -16.39 -10.37
C ASN A 90 10.02 -16.36 -10.57
N PRO A 91 10.59 -17.35 -11.28
CA PRO A 91 12.04 -17.44 -11.50
C PRO A 91 12.66 -16.20 -12.17
N GLU A 92 11.85 -15.43 -12.92
CA GLU A 92 12.27 -14.22 -13.62
C GLU A 92 12.05 -12.93 -12.80
N VAL A 93 11.75 -13.03 -11.50
CA VAL A 93 11.38 -11.86 -10.66
C VAL A 93 12.43 -10.74 -10.69
N GLU A 94 13.72 -11.06 -10.66
CA GLU A 94 14.79 -10.07 -10.71
C GLU A 94 14.94 -9.43 -12.10
N GLU A 95 14.76 -10.21 -13.17
CA GLU A 95 14.77 -9.67 -14.53
C GLU A 95 13.59 -8.71 -14.75
N LYS A 96 12.40 -9.07 -14.25
CA LYS A 96 11.21 -8.20 -14.30
C LYS A 96 11.41 -6.91 -13.51
N ARG A 97 11.99 -6.99 -12.31
CA ARG A 97 12.37 -5.81 -11.51
C ARG A 97 13.37 -4.91 -12.25
N GLN A 98 14.34 -5.50 -12.94
CA GLN A 98 15.29 -4.73 -13.74
C GLN A 98 14.60 -4.04 -14.92
N ARG A 99 13.73 -4.74 -15.67
CA ARG A 99 12.98 -4.11 -16.77
C ARG A 99 12.12 -2.94 -16.31
N ILE A 100 11.48 -3.04 -15.14
CA ILE A 100 10.72 -1.92 -14.56
C ILE A 100 11.62 -0.71 -14.30
N ARG A 101 12.83 -0.91 -13.76
CA ARG A 101 13.82 0.16 -13.59
C ARG A 101 14.21 0.77 -14.93
N ASP A 102 14.47 -0.08 -15.93
CA ASP A 102 14.83 0.38 -17.28
C ASP A 102 13.69 1.18 -17.93
N ILE A 103 12.42 0.85 -17.68
CA ILE A 103 11.27 1.65 -18.15
C ILE A 103 11.23 3.01 -17.42
N ALA A 104 11.38 3.01 -16.09
CA ALA A 104 11.29 4.21 -15.26
C ALA A 104 12.42 5.22 -15.54
N GLU A 105 13.62 4.72 -15.84
CA GLU A 105 14.81 5.52 -16.17
C GLU A 105 14.91 5.87 -17.66
N ASP A 106 13.92 5.49 -18.48
CA ASP A 106 13.94 5.66 -19.94
C ASP A 106 15.13 4.97 -20.64
N ASN A 107 15.62 3.88 -20.07
CA ASN A 107 16.72 3.07 -20.58
C ASN A 107 16.26 1.91 -21.47
N LEU A 108 14.95 1.75 -21.69
CA LEU A 108 14.41 0.63 -22.47
C LEU A 108 14.81 0.72 -23.95
N PRO A 109 15.51 -0.29 -24.51
CA PRO A 109 15.84 -0.32 -25.93
C PRO A 109 14.57 -0.64 -26.73
N ILE A 110 13.85 0.40 -27.16
CA ILE A 110 12.70 0.25 -28.04
C ILE A 110 13.21 0.35 -29.48
N GLU A 111 13.42 -0.80 -30.10
CA GLU A 111 13.78 -0.89 -31.52
C GLU A 111 12.57 -0.58 -32.42
N GLY A 112 12.78 0.25 -33.44
CA GLY A 112 11.80 0.59 -34.49
C GLY A 112 11.51 2.09 -34.63
N ASP A 113 11.06 2.51 -35.83
CA ASP A 113 10.51 3.85 -36.10
C ASP A 113 9.10 3.95 -35.50
N LEU A 114 9.02 4.10 -34.18
CA LEU A 114 7.79 4.43 -33.47
C LEU A 114 7.70 5.93 -33.20
N THR A 115 6.49 6.47 -33.29
CA THR A 115 6.21 7.82 -32.78
C THR A 115 6.39 7.88 -31.26
N ASP A 116 6.59 9.08 -30.71
CA ASP A 116 6.72 9.27 -29.25
C ASP A 116 5.51 8.73 -28.48
N GLU A 117 4.31 8.88 -29.04
CA GLU A 117 3.07 8.41 -28.43
C GLU A 117 2.97 6.87 -28.44
N GLU A 118 3.31 6.23 -29.56
CA GLU A 118 3.35 4.75 -29.64
C GLU A 118 4.40 4.17 -28.69
N ARG A 119 5.56 4.84 -28.58
CA ARG A 119 6.61 4.48 -27.63
C ARG A 119 6.11 4.58 -26.19
N ARG A 120 5.40 5.67 -25.86
CA ARG A 120 4.82 5.88 -24.52
C ARG A 120 3.79 4.80 -24.18
N MET A 121 2.87 4.52 -25.09
CA MET A 121 1.83 3.50 -24.89
C MET A 121 2.41 2.10 -24.73
N LYS A 122 3.44 1.75 -25.53
CA LYS A 122 4.14 0.47 -25.40
C LYS A 122 4.78 0.32 -24.03
N LYS A 123 5.51 1.34 -23.55
CA LYS A 123 6.11 1.34 -22.21
C LYS A 123 5.07 1.20 -21.12
N LEU A 124 3.96 1.93 -21.21
CA LEU A 124 2.91 1.88 -20.20
C LEU A 124 2.28 0.48 -20.12
N ASN A 125 2.00 -0.15 -21.26
CA ASN A 125 1.45 -1.50 -21.31
C ASN A 125 2.44 -2.54 -20.76
N GLU A 126 3.72 -2.44 -21.12
CA GLU A 126 4.76 -3.34 -20.61
C GLU A 126 4.95 -3.17 -19.10
N PHE A 127 5.01 -1.91 -18.63
CA PHE A 127 5.08 -1.59 -17.21
C PHE A 127 3.89 -2.16 -16.44
N SER A 128 2.67 -1.95 -16.95
CA SER A 128 1.45 -2.47 -16.32
C SER A 128 1.45 -4.00 -16.23
N ALA A 129 1.89 -4.69 -17.28
CA ALA A 129 1.98 -6.15 -17.28
C ALA A 129 3.02 -6.66 -16.27
N LEU A 130 4.22 -6.05 -16.25
CA LEU A 130 5.28 -6.40 -15.29
C LEU A 130 4.84 -6.13 -13.84
N MET A 131 4.17 -5.01 -13.59
CA MET A 131 3.62 -4.69 -12.27
C MET A 131 2.56 -5.69 -11.83
N MET A 132 1.64 -6.07 -12.72
CA MET A 132 0.61 -7.08 -12.42
C MET A 132 1.23 -8.42 -12.00
N ASP A 133 2.27 -8.87 -12.72
CA ASP A 133 3.01 -10.08 -12.38
C ASP A 133 3.72 -10.00 -11.02
N LEU A 134 4.34 -8.85 -10.70
CA LEU A 134 4.99 -8.64 -9.41
C LEU A 134 3.98 -8.52 -8.27
N THR A 135 2.81 -7.93 -8.51
CA THR A 135 1.71 -7.89 -7.55
C THR A 135 1.27 -9.30 -7.16
N LYS A 136 1.10 -10.21 -8.12
CA LYS A 136 0.82 -11.64 -7.81
C LYS A 136 1.86 -12.29 -6.91
N THR A 137 3.13 -11.92 -7.08
CA THR A 137 4.22 -12.43 -6.23
C THR A 137 4.10 -11.88 -4.80
N SER A 138 3.79 -10.59 -4.67
CA SER A 138 3.53 -9.92 -3.38
C SER A 138 2.29 -10.48 -2.68
N ASP A 139 1.21 -10.73 -3.41
CA ASP A 139 -0.03 -11.32 -2.89
C ASP A 139 0.23 -12.73 -2.35
N GLY A 140 1.00 -13.55 -3.10
CA GLY A 140 1.44 -14.86 -2.64
C GLY A 140 2.23 -14.80 -1.33
N LYS A 141 3.13 -13.81 -1.16
CA LYS A 141 3.84 -13.59 0.11
C LYS A 141 2.90 -13.24 1.26
N ALA A 142 1.97 -12.32 1.03
CA ALA A 142 1.00 -11.93 2.03
C ALA A 142 0.09 -13.11 2.44
N PHE A 143 -0.33 -13.90 1.46
CA PHE A 143 -1.08 -15.14 1.66
C PHE A 143 -0.29 -16.16 2.50
N VAL A 144 0.95 -16.47 2.12
CA VAL A 144 1.81 -17.41 2.84
C VAL A 144 2.01 -17.00 4.29
N ARG A 145 2.24 -15.71 4.55
CA ARG A 145 2.40 -15.20 5.92
C ARG A 145 1.15 -15.48 6.78
N ARG A 146 -0.05 -15.23 6.24
CA ARG A 146 -1.31 -15.53 6.93
C ARG A 146 -1.50 -17.03 7.12
N LEU A 147 -1.17 -17.83 6.11
CA LEU A 147 -1.29 -19.28 6.14
C LEU A 147 -0.40 -19.89 7.23
N LEU A 148 0.87 -19.47 7.32
CA LEU A 148 1.81 -19.95 8.34
C LEU A 148 1.30 -19.62 9.75
N ASP A 149 0.85 -18.38 9.98
CA ASP A 149 0.28 -17.94 11.26
C ASP A 149 -0.95 -18.78 11.65
N ARG A 150 -1.91 -18.92 10.73
CA ARG A 150 -3.17 -19.65 10.98
C ARG A 150 -2.96 -21.14 11.26
N ASN A 151 -1.96 -21.75 10.64
CA ASN A 151 -1.63 -23.16 10.84
C ASN A 151 -0.53 -23.39 11.88
N ARG A 152 -0.06 -22.32 12.56
CA ARG A 152 0.98 -22.34 13.60
C ARG A 152 2.28 -22.99 13.13
N ILE A 153 2.66 -22.74 11.88
CA ILE A 153 3.86 -23.31 11.26
C ILE A 153 5.03 -22.38 11.54
N GLU A 154 5.98 -22.86 12.32
CA GLU A 154 7.27 -22.19 12.56
C GLU A 154 8.28 -22.62 11.50
N ILE A 155 8.98 -21.65 10.90
CA ILE A 155 9.98 -21.91 9.87
C ILE A 155 11.21 -22.57 10.51
N GLY A 156 11.67 -23.68 9.92
CA GLY A 156 12.70 -24.54 10.50
C GLY A 156 12.20 -25.53 11.56
N GLY A 157 10.91 -25.46 11.91
CA GLY A 157 10.23 -26.47 12.70
C GLY A 157 9.68 -27.63 11.84
N ASP A 158 9.11 -28.63 12.51
CA ASP A 158 8.48 -29.77 11.82
C ASP A 158 7.15 -29.36 11.20
N VAL A 159 7.06 -29.30 9.86
CA VAL A 159 5.86 -28.83 9.15
C VAL A 159 4.79 -29.94 9.08
N ASP A 160 5.21 -31.20 9.01
CA ASP A 160 4.37 -32.41 8.86
C ASP A 160 3.25 -32.23 7.79
N ASP A 161 2.13 -32.94 7.96
CA ASP A 161 0.95 -32.88 7.09
C ASP A 161 0.15 -31.57 7.15
N ARG A 162 0.62 -30.54 7.89
CA ARG A 162 -0.14 -29.30 8.12
C ARG A 162 -0.39 -28.48 6.85
N LEU A 163 0.44 -28.68 5.82
CA LEU A 163 0.26 -28.06 4.52
C LEU A 163 -0.60 -28.88 3.56
N ASN A 164 -1.02 -30.11 3.90
CA ASN A 164 -1.81 -30.98 3.01
C ASN A 164 -3.20 -30.41 2.73
N ASP A 165 -3.88 -29.93 3.77
CA ASP A 165 -5.16 -29.23 3.69
C ASP A 165 -5.17 -28.07 4.71
N PRO A 166 -4.45 -26.97 4.44
CA PRO A 166 -4.24 -25.91 5.41
C PRO A 166 -5.51 -25.08 5.61
N ILE A 167 -5.63 -24.44 6.78
CA ILE A 167 -6.61 -23.36 6.97
C ILE A 167 -6.08 -22.13 6.22
N VAL A 168 -6.89 -21.57 5.33
CA VAL A 168 -6.53 -20.38 4.55
C VAL A 168 -7.53 -19.26 4.81
N GLN A 169 -7.07 -18.01 4.62
CA GLN A 169 -7.90 -16.81 4.68
C GLN A 169 -7.91 -16.14 3.31
N ILE A 170 -9.07 -16.12 2.67
CA ILE A 170 -9.30 -15.52 1.34
C ILE A 170 -10.06 -14.22 1.54
N LEU A 171 -9.52 -13.12 1.01
CA LEU A 171 -10.18 -11.82 1.06
C LEU A 171 -11.40 -11.87 0.13
N ILE A 172 -12.53 -11.38 0.61
CA ILE A 172 -13.77 -11.32 -0.17
C ILE A 172 -14.40 -9.93 -0.07
N ASP A 173 -15.18 -9.59 -1.09
CA ASP A 173 -16.19 -8.55 -0.95
C ASP A 173 -17.36 -9.11 -0.12
N PRO A 174 -17.78 -8.47 0.99
CA PRO A 174 -18.95 -8.91 1.73
C PRO A 174 -20.23 -8.92 0.90
N ASP A 175 -20.33 -8.12 -0.17
CA ASP A 175 -21.51 -8.08 -1.04
C ASP A 175 -21.62 -9.31 -1.95
N ASP A 176 -20.50 -10.00 -2.20
CA ASP A 176 -20.44 -11.25 -2.98
C ASP A 176 -20.62 -12.51 -2.12
N ALA A 177 -20.75 -12.34 -0.80
CA ALA A 177 -20.76 -13.47 0.12
C ALA A 177 -22.15 -14.11 0.26
N ASP A 178 -22.21 -15.45 0.21
CA ASP A 178 -23.42 -16.20 0.53
C ASP A 178 -23.74 -16.14 2.03
N GLU A 179 -25.02 -16.04 2.39
CA GLU A 179 -25.49 -15.96 3.79
C GLU A 179 -25.06 -17.15 4.66
N THR A 180 -24.76 -18.30 4.05
CA THR A 180 -24.28 -19.50 4.74
C THR A 180 -22.78 -19.48 5.04
N TRP A 181 -22.03 -18.54 4.47
CA TRP A 181 -20.59 -18.47 4.66
C TRP A 181 -20.22 -17.89 6.03
N THR A 182 -19.21 -18.50 6.66
CA THR A 182 -18.61 -17.94 7.88
C THR A 182 -17.53 -16.94 7.48
N ILE A 183 -17.86 -15.65 7.61
CA ILE A 183 -16.96 -14.55 7.27
C ILE A 183 -16.27 -14.05 8.55
N LYS A 184 -14.95 -13.91 8.50
CA LYS A 184 -14.14 -13.26 9.52
C LYS A 184 -13.89 -11.81 9.14
N THR A 185 -14.22 -10.89 10.03
CA THR A 185 -13.93 -9.47 9.84
C THR A 185 -12.70 -9.07 10.64
N THR A 186 -11.71 -8.48 9.97
CA THR A 186 -10.58 -7.80 10.59
C THR A 186 -10.79 -6.30 10.47
N LYS A 187 -10.78 -5.58 11.60
CA LYS A 187 -10.79 -4.11 11.60
C LYS A 187 -9.38 -3.59 11.78
N VAL A 188 -8.92 -2.80 10.82
CA VAL A 188 -7.66 -2.07 10.86
C VAL A 188 -7.98 -0.63 11.23
N PHE A 189 -7.31 -0.12 12.26
CA PHE A 189 -7.45 1.28 12.67
C PHE A 189 -6.16 1.99 12.31
N THR A 190 -6.23 2.90 11.34
CA THR A 190 -5.11 3.75 10.98
C THR A 190 -5.23 5.06 11.74
N TYR A 191 -4.23 5.34 12.56
CA TYR A 191 -4.16 6.57 13.35
C TYR A 191 -3.13 7.51 12.72
N THR A 192 -3.57 8.71 12.36
CA THR A 192 -2.71 9.70 11.73
C THR A 192 -2.68 10.95 12.59
N PRO A 193 -1.50 11.40 13.06
CA PRO A 193 -1.36 12.69 13.73
C PRO A 193 -1.73 13.83 12.77
N GLN A 194 -2.70 14.64 13.19
CA GLN A 194 -3.19 15.80 12.47
C GLN A 194 -3.06 17.04 13.34
N ALA A 195 -3.08 18.20 12.70
CA ALA A 195 -3.04 19.47 13.39
C ALA A 195 -3.89 20.51 12.66
N VAL A 196 -4.59 21.32 13.44
CA VAL A 196 -5.33 22.49 12.94
C VAL A 196 -4.49 23.73 13.18
N VAL A 197 -4.22 24.48 12.12
CA VAL A 197 -3.53 25.77 12.19
C VAL A 197 -4.56 26.88 12.34
N TYR A 198 -4.39 27.71 13.36
CA TYR A 198 -5.18 28.90 13.60
C TYR A 198 -4.32 30.15 13.52
N ILE A 199 -4.85 31.21 12.94
CA ILE A 199 -4.22 32.53 12.90
C ILE A 199 -5.06 33.56 13.66
N ASP A 200 -4.38 34.53 14.28
CA ASP A 200 -5.05 35.71 14.81
C ASP A 200 -5.43 36.67 13.69
N GLU A 201 -6.71 37.06 13.63
CA GLU A 201 -7.28 37.92 12.58
C GLU A 201 -6.52 39.25 12.44
N PHE A 202 -6.15 39.87 13.56
CA PHE A 202 -5.43 41.13 13.55
C PHE A 202 -3.99 41.01 13.09
N SER A 203 -3.44 39.79 13.08
CA SER A 203 -2.09 39.53 12.57
C SER A 203 -2.09 39.16 11.08
N ALA A 204 -3.26 38.86 10.49
CA ALA A 204 -3.39 38.54 9.06
C ALA A 204 -2.99 39.70 8.14
N ILE A 205 -3.01 40.95 8.65
CA ILE A 205 -2.51 42.14 7.93
C ILE A 205 -1.03 42.05 7.50
N GLN A 206 -0.25 41.12 8.08
CA GLN A 206 1.15 40.88 7.72
C GLN A 206 1.30 39.95 6.49
N VAL A 207 0.22 39.71 5.73
CA VAL A 207 0.21 38.82 4.56
C VAL A 207 1.24 39.20 3.50
N ASP A 208 1.55 40.49 3.37
CA ASP A 208 2.55 41.00 2.43
C ASP A 208 3.99 40.64 2.83
N GLU A 209 4.23 40.28 4.10
CA GLU A 209 5.54 39.85 4.62
C GLU A 209 5.80 38.35 4.42
N LEU A 210 4.83 37.60 3.89
CA LEU A 210 5.03 36.20 3.51
C LEU A 210 5.94 36.10 2.29
N ASP A 211 6.95 35.22 2.38
CA ASP A 211 7.86 34.98 1.28
C ASP A 211 7.17 34.32 0.06
N GLU A 212 7.84 34.39 -1.09
CA GLU A 212 7.30 33.83 -2.34
C GLU A 212 7.21 32.30 -2.29
N GLU A 213 8.06 31.63 -1.51
CA GLU A 213 8.03 30.17 -1.35
C GLU A 213 6.72 29.71 -0.70
N PHE A 214 6.23 30.43 0.31
CA PHE A 214 4.93 30.17 0.90
C PHE A 214 3.79 30.32 -0.11
N LYS A 215 3.85 31.34 -0.99
CA LYS A 215 2.82 31.58 -2.02
C LYS A 215 2.77 30.49 -3.07
N GLU A 216 3.93 29.89 -3.39
CA GLU A 216 4.03 28.79 -4.35
C GLU A 216 3.58 27.46 -3.74
N LEU A 217 3.95 27.19 -2.48
CA LEU A 217 3.67 25.91 -1.82
C LEU A 217 2.28 25.83 -1.18
N TYR A 218 1.74 26.96 -0.72
CA TYR A 218 0.49 27.06 0.05
C TYR A 218 -0.39 28.19 -0.50
N ASP A 219 -0.67 28.14 -1.81
CA ASP A 219 -1.43 29.16 -2.53
C ASP A 219 -2.87 29.34 -1.98
N GLU A 220 -3.54 28.25 -1.62
CA GLU A 220 -4.86 28.28 -1.01
C GLU A 220 -4.86 28.98 0.36
N GLU A 221 -3.87 28.69 1.19
CA GLU A 221 -3.68 29.35 2.49
C GLU A 221 -3.39 30.84 2.31
N PHE A 222 -2.49 31.18 1.40
CA PHE A 222 -2.17 32.56 1.07
C PHE A 222 -3.42 33.34 0.65
N LEU A 223 -4.22 32.79 -0.26
CA LEU A 223 -5.47 33.41 -0.69
C LEU A 223 -6.45 33.57 0.47
N LYS A 224 -6.63 32.53 1.31
CA LYS A 224 -7.50 32.60 2.50
C LYS A 224 -7.06 33.73 3.44
N ILE A 225 -5.77 33.85 3.71
CA ILE A 225 -5.23 34.92 4.58
C ILE A 225 -5.45 36.29 3.95
N ASN A 226 -5.20 36.42 2.65
CA ASN A 226 -5.36 37.67 1.92
C ASN A 226 -6.83 38.14 1.87
N TYR A 227 -7.80 37.23 1.82
CA TYR A 227 -9.22 37.57 1.97
C TYR A 227 -9.63 37.99 3.38
N MET A 228 -8.82 37.67 4.39
CA MET A 228 -9.07 38.00 5.80
C MET A 228 -8.38 39.30 6.25
N ALA A 229 -7.39 39.78 5.50
CA ALA A 229 -6.67 41.03 5.73
C ALA A 229 -7.46 42.26 5.22
#